data_AF-A0A0R3MAD7-F1
#
_entry.id   AF-A0A0R3MAD7-F1
#
_cell.length_a   1.000
_cell.length_b   1.000
_cell.length_c   1.000
_cell.angle_alpha   90.00
_cell.angle_beta   90.00
_cell.angle_gamma   90.00
#
_symmetry.space_group_name_H-M   'P 1'
#
loop_
_entity.id
_entity.type
_entity.pdbx_description
1 polymer ?
#
loop_
_entity_poly.entity_id
_entity_poly.type
_entity_poly.pdbx_seq_one_letter_code
_entity_poly.pdbx_strand_id
1 'polypeptide(L)'
;MYNRISGSSTRASQGDELNQSVDSDSFTETLADLALRRNLPPAELPDKMGCCASKPHASDPTFHSNPSTSSPARPSTSLFQYRTAELPQANVNGICVGLTAEWLRNLNNSPSARMNALIPGSQRHYSATVRQQQYQDLKDQLRSEGAGAPQADLQAQNTILQEAGLAPSGKEKKYSFGEPLRFSRMLEKITEDGSNYLLSLYFAEGGAHTVATSASNGMTTLFDPNYGEFTVQPDQIAGLFQSLANRYRNPNGQHLSTVTTQKMH
;
A
#
# COMPACT_ATOMS: atom_id res chain seq x y z
N MET A 1 65.34 49.21 -11.60
CA MET A 1 64.80 50.22 -12.55
C MET A 1 63.69 49.57 -13.35
N TYR A 2 62.42 49.88 -13.07
CA TYR A 2 61.35 49.90 -14.07
C TYR A 2 60.26 50.85 -13.57
N ASN A 3 60.11 51.97 -14.30
CA ASN A 3 59.00 52.90 -14.21
C ASN A 3 57.81 52.33 -15.00
N ARG A 4 56.60 52.46 -14.47
CA ARG A 4 55.46 53.00 -15.23
C ARG A 4 54.33 53.45 -14.28
N ILE A 5 54.01 54.74 -14.38
CA ILE A 5 52.84 55.39 -13.78
C ILE A 5 51.83 55.66 -14.91
N SER A 6 50.55 55.75 -14.53
CA SER A 6 49.41 56.46 -15.13
C SER A 6 48.30 55.54 -15.66
N GLY A 7 47.03 55.64 -15.21
CA GLY A 7 46.45 56.61 -14.27
C GLY A 7 44.94 56.42 -13.98
N SER A 8 44.44 57.34 -13.13
CA SER A 8 43.06 57.87 -12.99
C SER A 8 42.00 56.95 -12.35
N SER A 9 41.62 57.19 -11.08
CA SER A 9 40.50 58.06 -10.58
C SER A 9 39.11 57.51 -10.97
N THR A 10 38.16 57.19 -10.07
CA THR A 10 37.49 58.08 -9.10
C THR A 10 36.70 57.27 -8.05
N ARG A 11 36.32 57.96 -6.97
CA ARG A 11 35.84 57.58 -5.63
C ARG A 11 34.32 57.32 -5.51
N ALA A 12 33.99 56.36 -4.62
CA ALA A 12 32.84 56.17 -3.70
C ALA A 12 31.38 56.48 -4.08
N SER A 13 30.46 55.57 -3.72
CA SER A 13 29.40 55.84 -2.73
C SER A 13 28.74 54.56 -2.16
N GLN A 14 28.21 54.70 -0.94
CA GLN A 14 27.57 53.71 -0.06
C GLN A 14 26.24 53.14 -0.59
N GLY A 15 25.81 51.99 -0.03
CA GLY A 15 24.41 51.55 -0.05
C GLY A 15 24.18 50.16 0.58
N ASP A 16 23.65 50.16 1.80
CA ASP A 16 22.83 49.14 2.49
C ASP A 16 23.39 47.75 2.89
N GLU A 17 23.61 47.62 4.21
CA GLU A 17 23.21 46.44 4.98
C GLU A 17 21.70 46.20 4.78
N LEU A 18 21.29 44.96 4.56
CA LEU A 18 20.04 44.42 5.09
C LEU A 18 20.12 42.88 5.15
N ASN A 19 20.47 42.41 6.36
CA ASN A 19 20.05 41.15 6.98
C ASN A 19 19.38 40.12 6.07
N GLN A 20 20.15 39.13 5.62
CA GLN A 20 19.57 37.83 5.29
C GLN A 20 19.12 37.19 6.60
N SER A 21 17.84 37.40 6.94
CA SER A 21 17.08 36.56 7.85
C SER A 21 17.15 35.13 7.32
N VAL A 22 18.09 34.33 7.85
CA VAL A 22 18.06 32.88 7.68
C VAL A 22 16.75 32.43 8.29
N ASP A 23 15.88 31.91 7.43
CA ASP A 23 14.53 31.45 7.73
C ASP A 23 14.58 30.37 8.83
N SER A 24 14.55 30.83 10.09
CA SER A 24 14.58 30.01 11.29
C SER A 24 13.36 29.10 11.38
N ASP A 25 12.29 29.45 10.67
CA ASP A 25 11.04 28.71 10.68
C ASP A 25 11.20 27.38 9.94
N SER A 26 11.91 27.36 8.81
CA SER A 26 12.25 26.13 8.08
C SER A 26 13.08 25.16 8.93
N PHE A 27 14.08 25.67 9.65
CA PHE A 27 14.94 24.83 10.50
C PHE A 27 14.19 24.32 11.74
N THR A 28 13.35 25.16 12.34
CA THR A 28 12.55 24.81 13.52
C THR A 28 11.42 23.84 13.16
N GLU A 29 10.81 23.99 11.98
CA GLU A 29 9.83 23.06 11.43
C GLU A 29 10.47 21.70 11.10
N THR A 30 11.68 21.70 10.52
CA THR A 30 12.44 20.47 10.27
C THR A 30 12.81 19.75 11.57
N LEU A 31 13.22 20.50 12.61
CA LEU A 31 13.50 19.94 13.93
C LEU A 31 12.24 19.44 14.64
N ALA A 32 11.10 20.14 14.47
CA ALA A 32 9.82 19.72 15.01
C ALA A 32 9.30 18.45 14.31
N ASP A 33 9.45 18.32 12.99
CA ASP A 33 9.13 17.10 12.24
C ASP A 33 10.04 15.93 12.66
N LEU A 34 11.34 16.19 12.85
CA LEU A 34 12.29 15.19 13.37
C LEU A 34 11.97 14.76 14.82
N ALA A 35 11.54 15.71 15.66
CA ALA A 35 11.13 15.43 17.04
C ALA A 35 9.80 14.66 17.10
N LEU A 36 8.85 14.94 16.19
CA LEU A 36 7.60 14.20 16.04
C LEU A 36 7.87 12.75 15.59
N ARG A 37 8.75 12.57 14.60
CA ARG A 37 9.17 11.24 14.11
C ARG A 37 9.88 10.39 15.16
N ARG A 38 10.60 11.01 16.09
CA ARG A 38 11.29 10.30 17.18
C ARG A 38 10.33 9.69 18.22
N ASN A 39 9.09 10.19 18.30
CA ASN A 39 8.08 9.74 19.25
C ASN A 39 7.12 8.68 18.69
N LEU A 40 7.23 8.33 17.41
CA LEU A 40 6.43 7.29 16.79
C LEU A 40 7.11 5.91 16.98
N PRO A 41 6.37 4.84 17.31
CA PRO A 41 6.89 3.49 17.25
C PRO A 41 7.50 3.22 15.86
N PRO A 42 8.56 2.37 15.73
CA PRO A 42 9.21 2.11 14.44
C PRO A 42 8.26 1.69 13.30
N ALA A 43 7.10 1.13 13.64
CA ALA A 43 6.06 0.69 12.71
C ALA A 43 5.15 1.82 12.18
N GLU A 44 5.23 3.04 12.75
CA GLU A 44 4.43 4.22 12.39
C GLU A 44 5.23 5.27 11.60
N LEU A 45 6.51 4.98 11.29
CA LEU A 45 7.35 5.78 10.40
C LEU A 45 6.97 5.56 8.92
N PRO A 46 7.36 6.49 8.02
CA PRO A 46 7.19 6.30 6.59
C PRO A 46 7.91 5.05 6.09
N ASP A 47 7.12 4.07 5.67
CA ASP A 47 7.62 2.95 4.88
C ASP A 47 7.32 3.23 3.41
N LYS A 48 8.26 2.87 2.53
CA LYS A 48 8.02 2.87 1.08
C LYS A 48 7.05 1.76 0.65
N MET A 49 6.25 1.26 1.59
CA MET A 49 5.31 0.16 1.45
C MET A 49 3.97 0.75 1.02
N GLY A 50 3.74 0.80 -0.28
CA GLY A 50 2.51 1.34 -0.84
C GLY A 50 2.49 1.19 -2.36
N CYS A 51 1.38 0.69 -2.88
CA CYS A 51 1.15 0.28 -4.28
C CYS A 51 2.19 -0.71 -4.85
N CYS A 52 1.77 -1.94 -5.16
CA CYS A 52 2.59 -2.89 -5.96
C CYS A 52 2.49 -2.59 -7.46
N ALA A 53 2.40 -1.32 -7.85
CA ALA A 53 2.07 -0.96 -9.21
C ALA A 53 3.06 -1.59 -10.19
N SER A 54 2.61 -2.66 -10.86
CA SER A 54 2.94 -2.97 -12.25
C SER A 54 3.18 -1.65 -12.95
N LYS A 55 4.40 -1.44 -13.48
CA LYS A 55 4.92 -0.14 -13.93
C LYS A 55 3.81 0.81 -14.44
N PRO A 56 3.77 2.08 -13.99
CA PRO A 56 2.76 3.01 -14.46
C PRO A 56 2.91 3.19 -15.98
N HIS A 57 1.82 3.03 -16.72
CA HIS A 57 1.74 3.57 -18.07
C HIS A 57 1.50 5.07 -17.94
N ALA A 58 2.31 5.85 -18.66
CA ALA A 58 2.25 7.30 -18.67
C ALA A 58 0.94 7.81 -19.29
N SER A 59 0.47 8.93 -18.73
CA SER A 59 -0.50 9.90 -19.27
C SER A 59 -1.99 9.53 -19.22
N ASP A 60 -2.77 10.25 -18.40
CA ASP A 60 -3.60 11.38 -18.87
C ASP A 60 -4.15 12.24 -17.68
N PRO A 61 -4.58 13.50 -17.89
CA PRO A 61 -4.53 14.56 -16.89
C PRO A 61 -5.81 14.79 -16.07
N THR A 62 -5.59 15.45 -14.93
CA THR A 62 -6.48 16.35 -14.17
C THR A 62 -7.86 15.82 -13.77
N PHE A 63 -7.95 15.41 -12.51
CA PHE A 63 -9.17 15.63 -11.71
C PHE A 63 -8.82 16.45 -10.48
N HIS A 64 -9.30 17.70 -10.45
CA HIS A 64 -9.37 18.48 -9.24
C HIS A 64 -10.35 17.81 -8.27
N SER A 65 -9.95 17.61 -7.02
CA SER A 65 -10.88 17.23 -5.95
C SER A 65 -10.54 18.01 -4.69
N ASN A 66 -11.48 18.85 -4.26
CA ASN A 66 -11.44 19.58 -2.99
C ASN A 66 -11.54 18.61 -1.80
N PRO A 67 -10.74 18.80 -0.73
CA PRO A 67 -10.92 18.05 0.50
C PRO A 67 -11.84 18.84 1.43
N SER A 68 -13.05 18.37 1.68
CA SER A 68 -13.82 18.81 2.86
C SER A 68 -14.90 17.79 3.22
N THR A 69 -14.69 17.08 4.32
CA THR A 69 -15.68 16.85 5.39
C THR A 69 -14.96 16.06 6.50
N SER A 70 -14.56 16.78 7.54
CA SER A 70 -14.05 16.19 8.78
C SER A 70 -15.22 15.56 9.53
N SER A 71 -15.31 14.24 9.50
CA SER A 71 -16.10 13.48 10.47
C SER A 71 -15.30 13.33 11.77
N PRO A 72 -15.95 13.30 12.95
CA PRO A 72 -15.24 13.14 14.22
C PRO A 72 -14.43 11.83 14.21
N ALA A 73 -13.14 11.94 14.51
CA ALA A 73 -12.24 10.81 14.58
C ALA A 73 -12.73 9.86 15.69
N ARG A 74 -13.24 8.69 15.30
CA ARG A 74 -13.27 7.53 16.21
C ARG A 74 -11.84 7.33 16.73
N PRO A 75 -11.64 6.93 18.00
CA PRO A 75 -10.29 6.66 18.51
C PRO A 75 -9.64 5.65 17.56
N SER A 76 -8.64 6.09 16.81
CA SER A 76 -7.99 5.25 15.81
C SER A 76 -7.19 4.20 16.55
N THR A 77 -7.72 2.99 16.67
CA THR A 77 -6.93 1.85 17.14
C THR A 77 -5.83 1.62 16.11
N SER A 78 -4.57 1.62 16.57
CA SER A 78 -3.41 1.38 15.71
C SER A 78 -3.60 0.03 15.01
N LEU A 79 -3.36 -0.04 13.69
CA LEU A 79 -3.52 -1.25 12.88
C LEU A 79 -2.86 -2.47 13.55
N PHE A 80 -1.71 -2.23 14.19
CA PHE A 80 -0.89 -3.27 14.80
C PHE A 80 -1.50 -3.88 16.07
N GLN A 81 -2.55 -3.29 16.65
CA GLN A 81 -3.29 -3.90 17.76
C GLN A 81 -4.03 -5.18 17.34
N TYR A 82 -4.36 -5.31 16.04
CA TYR A 82 -4.99 -6.51 15.50
C TYR A 82 -3.99 -7.56 14.98
N ARG A 83 -2.69 -7.24 15.00
CA ARG A 83 -1.66 -8.03 14.33
C ARG A 83 -1.39 -9.33 15.09
N THR A 84 -1.53 -10.46 14.41
CA THR A 84 -1.24 -11.78 14.96
C THR A 84 0.13 -12.30 14.57
N ALA A 85 0.62 -11.92 13.39
CA ALA A 85 1.99 -12.23 12.98
C ALA A 85 2.53 -11.14 12.05
N GLU A 86 3.79 -10.76 12.26
CA GLU A 86 4.46 -9.73 11.47
C GLU A 86 5.17 -10.34 10.25
N LEU A 87 5.16 -9.62 9.13
CA LEU A 87 5.93 -9.96 7.94
C LEU A 87 6.84 -8.79 7.52
N PRO A 88 8.08 -8.74 8.02
CA PRO A 88 8.96 -7.63 7.71
C PRO A 88 9.51 -7.75 6.28
N GLN A 89 9.39 -6.67 5.52
CA GLN A 89 10.10 -6.44 4.25
C GLN A 89 9.83 -7.45 3.11
N ALA A 90 8.81 -8.30 3.22
CA ALA A 90 8.51 -9.29 2.17
C ALA A 90 8.09 -8.65 0.85
N ASN A 91 7.36 -7.54 0.89
CA ASN A 91 6.76 -6.90 -0.28
C ASN A 91 7.53 -5.68 -0.82
N VAL A 92 8.81 -5.50 -0.45
CA VAL A 92 9.62 -4.36 -0.92
C VAL A 92 9.73 -4.30 -2.45
N ASN A 93 9.67 -5.46 -3.11
CA ASN A 93 9.73 -5.57 -4.58
C ASN A 93 8.35 -5.53 -5.26
N GLY A 94 7.27 -5.22 -4.54
CA GLY A 94 5.92 -5.15 -5.11
C GLY A 94 5.39 -6.50 -5.60
N ILE A 95 5.60 -7.56 -4.81
CA ILE A 95 5.23 -8.95 -5.13
C ILE A 95 3.93 -9.42 -4.46
N CYS A 96 2.99 -8.50 -4.21
CA CYS A 96 1.81 -8.79 -3.40
C CYS A 96 0.86 -9.84 -4.00
N VAL A 97 0.73 -9.95 -5.32
CA VAL A 97 -0.07 -11.03 -5.94
C VAL A 97 0.56 -12.39 -5.66
N GLY A 98 1.88 -12.48 -5.80
CA GLY A 98 2.62 -13.71 -5.47
C GLY A 98 2.56 -14.07 -3.99
N LEU A 99 2.74 -13.09 -3.10
CA LEU A 99 2.72 -13.31 -1.65
C LEU A 99 1.33 -13.72 -1.16
N THR A 100 0.27 -13.09 -1.66
CA THR A 100 -1.10 -13.48 -1.32
C THR A 100 -1.46 -14.87 -1.82
N ALA A 101 -0.99 -15.25 -3.02
CA ALA A 101 -1.14 -16.62 -3.51
C ALA A 101 -0.45 -17.64 -2.60
N GLU A 102 0.81 -17.41 -2.22
CA GLU A 102 1.54 -18.32 -1.34
C GLU A 102 0.99 -18.35 0.10
N TRP A 103 0.41 -17.24 0.57
CA TRP A 103 -0.32 -17.19 1.82
C TRP A 103 -1.57 -18.06 1.81
N LEU A 104 -2.43 -17.92 0.79
CA LEU A 104 -3.65 -18.71 0.61
C LEU A 104 -3.37 -20.22 0.52
N ARG A 105 -2.24 -20.60 -0.08
CA ARG A 105 -1.78 -22.00 -0.14
C ARG A 105 -1.33 -22.57 1.20
N ASN A 106 -1.17 -21.73 2.21
CA ASN A 106 -0.53 -22.09 3.48
C ASN A 106 -1.47 -21.92 4.70
N LEU A 107 -2.78 -21.74 4.49
CA LEU A 107 -3.76 -21.43 5.54
C LEU A 107 -3.81 -22.44 6.70
N ASN A 108 -3.51 -23.71 6.43
CA ASN A 108 -3.53 -24.78 7.45
C ASN A 108 -2.39 -24.68 8.49
N ASN A 109 -1.42 -23.78 8.30
CA ASN A 109 -0.33 -23.56 9.24
C ASN A 109 -0.64 -22.44 10.22
N SER A 110 0.09 -22.38 11.34
CA SER A 110 -0.05 -21.29 12.31
C SER A 110 0.36 -19.93 11.70
N PRO A 111 -0.15 -18.79 12.23
CA PRO A 111 0.23 -17.45 11.77
C PRO A 111 1.75 -17.25 11.64
N SER A 112 2.51 -17.61 12.68
CA SER A 112 3.96 -17.48 12.67
C SER A 112 4.63 -18.37 11.63
N ALA A 113 4.16 -19.60 11.43
CA ALA A 113 4.68 -20.50 10.41
C ALA A 113 4.38 -19.98 8.99
N ARG A 114 3.22 -19.34 8.78
CA ARG A 114 2.88 -18.69 7.51
C ARG A 114 3.79 -17.50 7.22
N MET A 115 4.01 -16.60 8.19
CA MET A 115 4.91 -15.46 8.00
C MET A 115 6.36 -15.91 7.79
N ASN A 116 6.87 -16.86 8.58
CA ASN A 116 8.22 -17.40 8.42
C ASN A 116 8.44 -17.98 7.02
N ALA A 117 7.43 -18.63 6.46
CA ALA A 117 7.51 -19.19 5.12
C ALA A 117 7.52 -18.11 4.01
N LEU A 118 7.11 -16.87 4.31
CA LEU A 118 7.06 -15.74 3.38
C LEU A 118 8.16 -14.70 3.61
N ILE A 119 9.05 -14.89 4.60
CA ILE A 119 10.18 -13.97 4.84
C ILE A 119 11.11 -13.95 3.61
N PRO A 120 11.68 -12.78 3.24
CA PRO A 120 12.69 -12.69 2.19
C PRO A 120 13.78 -13.77 2.27
N GLY A 121 14.05 -14.42 1.14
CA GLY A 121 15.05 -15.50 1.04
C GLY A 121 14.52 -16.91 1.35
N SER A 122 13.29 -17.04 1.85
CA SER A 122 12.62 -18.34 1.98
C SER A 122 12.17 -18.90 0.62
N GLN A 123 11.93 -20.21 0.56
CA GLN A 123 11.48 -20.88 -0.65
C GLN A 123 10.10 -20.38 -1.15
N ARG A 124 9.14 -20.07 -0.25
CA ARG A 124 7.85 -19.53 -0.72
C ARG A 124 7.94 -18.06 -1.08
N HIS A 125 8.82 -17.27 -0.46
CA HIS A 125 9.09 -15.90 -0.93
C HIS A 125 9.68 -15.89 -2.35
N TYR A 126 10.60 -16.82 -2.65
CA TYR A 126 11.06 -17.04 -4.03
C TYR A 126 9.91 -17.45 -4.96
N SER A 127 9.06 -18.39 -4.54
CA SER A 127 7.90 -18.83 -5.32
C SER A 127 6.92 -17.67 -5.58
N ALA A 128 6.68 -16.82 -4.58
CA ALA A 128 5.88 -15.60 -4.71
C ALA A 128 6.50 -14.62 -5.72
N THR A 129 7.83 -14.47 -5.71
CA THR A 129 8.54 -13.62 -6.69
C THR A 129 8.34 -14.14 -8.11
N VAL A 130 8.52 -15.44 -8.34
CA VAL A 130 8.30 -16.07 -9.65
C VAL A 130 6.86 -15.87 -10.13
N ARG A 131 5.88 -16.10 -9.26
CA ARG A 131 4.46 -15.89 -9.57
C ARG A 131 4.15 -14.44 -9.90
N GLN A 132 4.72 -13.49 -9.16
CA GLN A 132 4.55 -12.08 -9.46
C GLN A 132 5.09 -11.75 -10.85
N GLN A 133 6.27 -12.26 -11.20
CA GLN A 133 6.86 -12.02 -12.52
C GLN A 133 5.98 -12.59 -13.62
N GLN A 134 5.52 -13.84 -13.49
CA GLN A 134 4.63 -14.47 -14.46
C GLN A 134 3.30 -13.70 -14.60
N TYR A 135 2.75 -13.19 -13.49
CA TYR A 135 1.58 -12.31 -13.51
C TYR A 135 1.85 -11.06 -14.35
N GLN A 136 2.99 -10.40 -14.17
CA GLN A 136 3.32 -9.20 -14.95
C GLN A 136 3.55 -9.52 -16.43
N ASP A 137 4.30 -10.56 -16.74
CA ASP A 137 4.61 -10.96 -18.11
C ASP A 137 3.33 -11.30 -18.90
N LEU A 138 2.45 -12.11 -18.31
CA LEU A 138 1.18 -12.49 -18.92
C LEU A 138 0.26 -11.27 -19.10
N LYS A 139 0.24 -10.37 -18.14
CA LYS A 139 -0.56 -9.15 -18.20
C LYS A 139 -0.11 -8.22 -19.31
N ASP A 140 1.21 -8.05 -19.47
CA ASP A 140 1.79 -7.26 -20.55
C ASP A 140 1.55 -7.91 -21.92
N GLN A 141 1.66 -9.24 -22.00
CA GLN A 141 1.30 -9.99 -23.20
C GLN A 141 -0.17 -9.76 -23.59
N LEU A 142 -1.11 -9.96 -22.66
CA LEU A 142 -2.54 -9.78 -22.92
C LEU A 142 -2.87 -8.35 -23.39
N ARG A 143 -2.21 -7.34 -22.82
CA ARG A 143 -2.34 -5.95 -23.25
C ARG A 143 -1.82 -5.74 -24.67
N SER A 144 -0.68 -6.35 -25.02
CA SER A 144 -0.13 -6.29 -26.38
C SER A 144 -1.04 -6.96 -27.42
N GLU A 145 -1.82 -7.95 -26.99
CA GLU A 145 -2.83 -8.65 -27.80
C GLU A 145 -4.17 -7.89 -27.87
N GLY A 146 -4.28 -6.71 -27.23
CA GLY A 146 -5.43 -5.82 -27.30
C GLY A 146 -6.44 -5.95 -26.16
N ALA A 147 -6.15 -6.74 -25.12
CA ALA A 147 -7.01 -6.78 -23.95
C ALA A 147 -6.97 -5.45 -23.19
N GLY A 148 -8.15 -4.96 -22.77
CA GLY A 148 -8.24 -3.78 -21.91
C GLY A 148 -7.56 -4.01 -20.56
N ALA A 149 -7.02 -2.95 -19.94
CA ALA A 149 -6.24 -3.09 -18.71
C ALA A 149 -6.94 -3.88 -17.58
N PRO A 150 -8.23 -3.65 -17.25
CA PRO A 150 -8.91 -4.44 -16.22
C PRO A 150 -9.07 -5.92 -16.59
N GLN A 151 -9.29 -6.22 -17.87
CA GLN A 151 -9.42 -7.58 -18.36
C GLN A 151 -8.08 -8.32 -18.30
N ALA A 152 -7.00 -7.69 -18.77
CA ALA A 152 -5.65 -8.25 -18.73
C ALA A 152 -5.22 -8.54 -17.28
N ASP A 153 -5.47 -7.60 -16.36
CA ASP A 153 -5.12 -7.74 -14.95
C ASP A 153 -5.88 -8.90 -14.30
N LEU A 154 -7.20 -8.99 -14.50
CA LEU A 154 -8.03 -10.07 -13.95
C LEU A 154 -7.64 -11.43 -14.55
N GLN A 155 -7.43 -11.51 -15.86
CA GLN A 155 -7.08 -12.75 -16.53
C GLN A 155 -5.70 -13.25 -16.08
N ALA A 156 -4.69 -12.38 -16.04
CA ALA A 156 -3.36 -12.75 -15.55
C ALA A 156 -3.40 -13.21 -14.09
N GLN A 157 -4.15 -12.50 -13.24
CA GLN A 157 -4.31 -12.88 -11.83
C GLN A 157 -4.96 -14.26 -11.69
N ASN A 158 -6.04 -14.53 -12.42
CA ASN A 158 -6.73 -15.82 -12.39
C ASN A 158 -5.80 -16.96 -12.81
N THR A 159 -5.06 -16.78 -13.90
CA THR A 159 -4.12 -17.80 -14.40
C THR A 159 -3.08 -18.15 -13.35
N ILE A 160 -2.41 -17.15 -12.77
CA ILE A 160 -1.35 -17.41 -11.78
C ILE A 160 -1.89 -18.02 -10.49
N LEU A 161 -3.09 -17.65 -10.05
CA LEU A 161 -3.74 -18.28 -8.90
C LEU A 161 -4.10 -19.75 -9.19
N GLN A 162 -4.63 -20.05 -10.38
CA GLN A 162 -4.95 -21.42 -10.81
C GLN A 162 -3.68 -22.29 -10.91
N GLU A 163 -2.60 -21.76 -11.47
CA GLU A 163 -1.28 -22.42 -11.48
C GLU A 163 -0.69 -22.60 -10.08
N ALA A 164 -1.19 -21.84 -9.09
CA ALA A 164 -0.85 -22.02 -7.68
C ALA A 164 -1.67 -23.14 -6.99
N GLY A 165 -2.60 -23.76 -7.71
CA GLY A 165 -3.55 -24.73 -7.16
C GLY A 165 -4.67 -24.08 -6.35
N LEU A 166 -4.93 -22.79 -6.57
CA LEU A 166 -6.07 -22.07 -5.99
C LEU A 166 -7.21 -22.02 -7.01
N ALA A 167 -8.45 -21.83 -6.54
CA ALA A 167 -9.62 -21.78 -7.40
C ALA A 167 -10.31 -20.39 -7.34
N PRO A 168 -9.77 -19.37 -8.03
CA PRO A 168 -10.43 -18.07 -8.12
C PRO A 168 -11.77 -18.19 -8.86
N SER A 169 -12.78 -17.45 -8.42
CA SER A 169 -14.12 -17.45 -9.06
C SER A 169 -14.13 -16.88 -10.49
N GLY A 170 -13.03 -16.23 -10.91
CA GLY A 170 -12.91 -15.53 -12.18
C GLY A 170 -13.72 -14.23 -12.26
N LYS A 171 -14.39 -13.82 -11.18
CA LYS A 171 -15.27 -12.64 -11.15
C LYS A 171 -14.91 -11.73 -10.00
N GLU A 172 -14.71 -10.45 -10.32
CA GLU A 172 -14.53 -9.40 -9.31
C GLU A 172 -15.83 -8.66 -9.05
N LYS A 173 -16.00 -8.23 -7.79
CA LYS A 173 -17.03 -7.26 -7.43
C LYS A 173 -16.38 -6.00 -6.86
N LYS A 174 -16.73 -4.85 -7.42
CA LYS A 174 -16.20 -3.54 -7.05
C LYS A 174 -17.04 -2.87 -5.95
N TYR A 175 -16.37 -2.25 -4.98
CA TYR A 175 -16.96 -1.50 -3.88
C TYR A 175 -16.22 -0.17 -3.70
N SER A 176 -16.96 0.93 -3.65
CA SER A 176 -16.40 2.24 -3.29
C SER A 176 -16.18 2.30 -1.78
N PHE A 177 -14.99 2.68 -1.33
CA PHE A 177 -14.69 2.78 0.11
C PHE A 177 -15.53 3.87 0.81
N GLY A 178 -15.84 4.96 0.08
CA GLY A 178 -16.69 6.05 0.56
C GLY A 178 -18.21 5.76 0.56
N GLU A 179 -18.65 4.54 0.27
CA GLU A 179 -20.07 4.14 0.28
C GLU A 179 -20.37 3.12 1.41
N PRO A 180 -20.74 3.58 2.63
CA PRO A 180 -20.79 2.72 3.82
C PRO A 180 -21.68 1.48 3.68
N LEU A 181 -22.85 1.62 3.04
CA LEU A 181 -23.78 0.49 2.84
C LEU A 181 -23.20 -0.59 1.92
N ARG A 182 -22.50 -0.19 0.85
CA ARG A 182 -21.87 -1.15 -0.07
C ARG A 182 -20.65 -1.78 0.57
N PHE A 183 -19.87 -1.00 1.32
CA PHE A 183 -18.71 -1.48 2.05
C PHE A 183 -19.11 -2.46 3.15
N SER A 184 -20.16 -2.18 3.93
CA SER A 184 -20.71 -3.13 4.93
C SER A 184 -21.08 -4.48 4.31
N ARG A 185 -21.74 -4.48 3.15
CA ARG A 185 -22.06 -5.73 2.42
C ARG A 185 -20.82 -6.47 1.91
N MET A 186 -19.71 -5.77 1.66
CA MET A 186 -18.43 -6.42 1.34
C MET A 186 -17.88 -7.11 2.61
N LEU A 187 -17.91 -6.40 3.74
CA LEU A 187 -17.44 -6.92 5.03
C LEU A 187 -18.22 -8.18 5.44
N GLU A 188 -19.55 -8.16 5.35
CA GLU A 188 -20.41 -9.32 5.63
C GLU A 188 -19.98 -10.57 4.85
N LYS A 189 -19.59 -10.40 3.58
CA LYS A 189 -19.16 -11.52 2.72
C LYS A 189 -17.80 -12.07 3.12
N ILE A 190 -16.83 -11.21 3.40
CA ILE A 190 -15.47 -11.66 3.74
C ILE A 190 -15.39 -12.25 5.15
N THR A 191 -16.39 -11.99 5.99
CA THR A 191 -16.53 -12.59 7.33
C THR A 191 -17.37 -13.86 7.37
N GLU A 192 -17.97 -14.27 6.24
CA GLU A 192 -18.74 -15.50 6.14
C GLU A 192 -17.83 -16.70 6.41
N ASP A 193 -18.17 -17.56 7.37
CA ASP A 193 -17.31 -18.66 7.79
C ASP A 193 -17.02 -19.63 6.64
N GLY A 194 -15.76 -20.06 6.52
CA GLY A 194 -15.27 -20.87 5.40
C GLY A 194 -15.02 -20.08 4.12
N SER A 195 -15.15 -18.75 4.13
CA SER A 195 -14.87 -17.93 2.96
C SER A 195 -13.41 -17.49 2.88
N ASN A 196 -12.88 -17.50 1.66
CA ASN A 196 -11.57 -16.95 1.33
C ASN A 196 -11.75 -15.93 0.21
N TYR A 197 -11.10 -14.78 0.33
CA TYR A 197 -11.18 -13.72 -0.67
C TYR A 197 -9.81 -13.15 -0.98
N LEU A 198 -9.61 -12.82 -2.24
CA LEU A 198 -8.58 -11.88 -2.66
C LEU A 198 -9.20 -10.50 -2.77
N LEU A 199 -8.48 -9.47 -2.33
CA LEU A 199 -8.93 -8.09 -2.40
C LEU A 199 -7.87 -7.23 -3.07
N SER A 200 -8.27 -6.49 -4.10
CA SER A 200 -7.41 -5.46 -4.70
C SER A 200 -7.84 -4.09 -4.19
N LEU A 201 -6.92 -3.45 -3.47
CA LEU A 201 -7.04 -2.10 -2.92
C LEU A 201 -6.56 -1.10 -3.97
N TYR A 202 -7.42 -0.16 -4.38
CA TYR A 202 -7.07 0.87 -5.34
C TYR A 202 -7.04 2.23 -4.66
N PHE A 203 -5.97 2.97 -4.87
CA PHE A 203 -5.74 4.26 -4.23
C PHE A 203 -6.06 5.43 -5.17
N ALA A 204 -6.55 6.54 -4.62
CA ALA A 204 -6.96 7.72 -5.39
C ALA A 204 -5.78 8.36 -6.14
N GLU A 205 -4.57 8.24 -5.58
CA GLU A 205 -3.30 8.70 -6.15
C GLU A 205 -2.81 7.79 -7.29
N GLY A 206 -3.51 6.68 -7.55
CA GLY A 206 -3.13 5.66 -8.49
C GLY A 206 -2.36 4.51 -7.85
N GLY A 207 -2.29 3.41 -8.60
CA GLY A 207 -1.73 2.15 -8.15
C GLY A 207 -2.74 1.28 -7.41
N ALA A 208 -2.31 0.03 -7.19
CA ALA A 208 -3.12 -0.97 -6.52
C ALA A 208 -2.23 -1.85 -5.63
N HIS A 209 -2.85 -2.48 -4.63
CA HIS A 209 -2.22 -3.42 -3.72
C HIS A 209 -3.15 -4.60 -3.47
N THR A 210 -2.59 -5.80 -3.47
CA THR A 210 -3.38 -7.03 -3.27
C THR A 210 -3.19 -7.55 -1.86
N VAL A 211 -4.31 -7.77 -1.16
CA VAL A 211 -4.39 -8.41 0.15
C VAL A 211 -5.33 -9.62 0.06
N ALA A 212 -5.35 -10.46 1.09
CA ALA A 212 -6.25 -11.62 1.13
C ALA A 212 -6.93 -11.74 2.49
N THR A 213 -8.10 -12.38 2.52
CA THR A 213 -8.79 -12.74 3.76
C THR A 213 -9.17 -14.21 3.78
N SER A 214 -9.23 -14.77 4.99
CA SER A 214 -9.75 -16.10 5.28
C SER A 214 -10.59 -16.06 6.55
N ALA A 215 -11.84 -16.48 6.46
CA ALA A 215 -12.75 -16.59 7.60
C ALA A 215 -12.91 -18.05 8.00
N SER A 216 -12.63 -18.35 9.26
CA SER A 216 -12.77 -19.70 9.82
C SER A 216 -12.98 -19.64 11.33
N ASN A 217 -13.79 -20.56 11.86
CA ASN A 217 -14.11 -20.67 13.27
C ASN A 217 -14.62 -19.35 13.88
N GLY A 218 -15.41 -18.60 13.10
CA GLY A 218 -15.97 -17.31 13.53
C GLY A 218 -14.95 -16.17 13.65
N MET A 219 -13.72 -16.37 13.17
CA MET A 219 -12.67 -15.34 13.11
C MET A 219 -12.36 -15.02 11.65
N THR A 220 -12.01 -13.77 11.37
CA THR A 220 -11.53 -13.35 10.04
C THR A 220 -10.06 -12.96 10.13
N THR A 221 -9.22 -13.59 9.32
CA THR A 221 -7.83 -13.23 9.15
C THR A 221 -7.66 -12.43 7.87
N LEU A 222 -7.01 -11.27 7.95
CA LEU A 222 -6.55 -10.48 6.81
C LEU A 222 -5.02 -10.60 6.72
N PHE A 223 -4.52 -10.90 5.54
CA PHE A 223 -3.10 -10.87 5.22
C PHE A 223 -2.80 -9.70 4.29
N ASP A 224 -1.94 -8.81 4.78
CA ASP A 224 -1.36 -7.74 3.99
C ASP A 224 0.14 -8.02 3.78
N PRO A 225 0.59 -8.22 2.53
CA PRO A 225 2.01 -8.44 2.22
C PRO A 225 2.99 -7.39 2.79
N ASN A 226 2.53 -6.17 3.07
CA ASN A 226 3.36 -5.11 3.66
C ASN A 226 3.53 -5.26 5.19
N TYR A 227 2.56 -5.85 5.88
CA TYR A 227 2.47 -5.74 7.35
C TYR A 227 2.32 -7.08 8.08
N GLY A 228 1.91 -8.14 7.38
CA GLY A 228 1.67 -9.47 7.93
C GLY A 228 0.19 -9.80 8.09
N GLU A 229 -0.13 -10.56 9.14
CA GLU A 229 -1.46 -11.06 9.41
C GLU A 229 -2.14 -10.34 10.58
N PHE A 230 -3.45 -10.16 10.42
CA PHE A 230 -4.35 -9.59 11.41
C PHE A 230 -5.55 -10.51 11.56
N THR A 231 -5.92 -10.85 12.79
CA THR A 231 -7.07 -11.74 13.03
C THR A 231 -8.03 -11.07 14.01
N VAL A 232 -9.30 -11.00 13.63
CA VAL A 232 -10.32 -10.25 14.36
C VAL A 232 -11.64 -11.00 14.40
N GLN A 233 -12.48 -10.65 15.38
CA GLN A 233 -13.88 -11.07 15.41
C GLN A 233 -14.69 -10.34 14.33
N PRO A 234 -15.87 -10.84 13.92
CA PRO A 234 -16.64 -10.26 12.82
C PRO A 234 -17.06 -8.82 13.06
N ASP A 235 -17.36 -8.44 14.30
CA ASP A 235 -17.74 -7.07 14.70
C ASP A 235 -16.56 -6.08 14.64
N GLN A 236 -15.33 -6.59 14.62
CA GLN A 236 -14.10 -5.79 14.59
C GLN A 236 -13.55 -5.56 13.17
N ILE A 237 -14.06 -6.28 12.14
CA ILE A 237 -13.52 -6.20 10.77
C ILE A 237 -13.60 -4.79 10.18
N ALA A 238 -14.66 -4.04 10.49
CA ALA A 238 -14.83 -2.66 10.04
C ALA A 238 -13.75 -1.74 10.66
N GLY A 239 -13.42 -1.97 11.93
CA GLY A 239 -12.34 -1.28 12.63
C GLY A 239 -10.98 -1.59 12.00
N LEU A 240 -10.70 -2.87 11.72
CA LEU A 240 -9.47 -3.30 11.06
C LEU A 240 -9.30 -2.63 9.68
N PHE A 241 -10.32 -2.65 8.82
CA PHE A 241 -10.24 -2.00 7.50
C PHE A 241 -10.05 -0.48 7.59
N GLN A 242 -10.69 0.18 8.56
CA GLN A 242 -10.48 1.61 8.79
C GLN A 242 -9.04 1.89 9.24
N SER A 243 -8.50 1.09 10.17
CA SER A 243 -7.11 1.22 10.62
C SER A 243 -6.12 0.93 9.49
N LEU A 244 -6.40 -0.05 8.63
CA LEU A 244 -5.59 -0.36 7.45
C LEU A 244 -5.61 0.79 6.43
N ALA A 245 -6.79 1.31 6.10
CA ALA A 245 -6.93 2.46 5.21
C ALA A 245 -6.21 3.70 5.78
N ASN A 246 -6.32 3.92 7.08
CA ASN A 246 -5.59 5.00 7.76
C ASN A 246 -4.07 4.79 7.72
N ARG A 247 -3.57 3.55 7.76
CA ARG A 247 -2.15 3.25 7.68
C ARG A 247 -1.57 3.42 6.27
N TYR A 248 -2.36 3.15 5.23
CA TYR A 248 -2.00 3.50 3.86
C TYR A 248 -2.04 5.02 3.63
N ARG A 249 -3.01 5.71 4.24
CA ARG A 249 -3.08 7.17 4.17
C ARG A 249 -1.93 7.84 4.90
N ASN A 250 -1.61 7.39 6.10
CA ASN A 250 -0.61 7.99 6.96
C ASN A 250 0.43 6.95 7.36
N PRO A 251 1.72 7.21 7.09
CA PRO A 251 2.29 8.43 6.50
C PRO A 251 2.42 8.40 4.96
N ASN A 252 1.90 7.38 4.28
CA ASN A 252 2.25 7.12 2.86
C ASN A 252 1.45 7.94 1.83
N GLY A 253 0.44 8.69 2.26
CA GLY A 253 -0.39 9.54 1.41
C GLY A 253 -1.36 8.79 0.49
N GLN A 254 -1.55 7.49 0.67
CA GLN A 254 -2.37 6.65 -0.21
C GLN A 254 -3.81 6.53 0.31
N HIS A 255 -4.75 7.17 -0.37
CA HIS A 255 -6.16 7.20 0.01
C HIS A 255 -6.90 6.05 -0.65
N LEU A 256 -7.34 5.08 0.15
CA LEU A 256 -8.14 3.95 -0.35
C LEU A 256 -9.45 4.46 -0.96
N SER A 257 -9.64 4.20 -2.25
CA SER A 257 -10.79 4.69 -3.02
C SER A 257 -11.78 3.57 -3.34
N THR A 258 -11.27 2.43 -3.80
CA THR A 258 -12.03 1.30 -4.29
C THR A 258 -11.41 0.01 -3.78
N VAL A 259 -12.25 -0.96 -3.45
CA VAL A 259 -11.84 -2.34 -3.21
C VAL A 259 -12.55 -3.24 -4.21
N THR A 260 -11.82 -4.10 -4.92
CA THR A 260 -12.44 -5.24 -5.59
C THR A 260 -12.29 -6.48 -4.73
N THR A 261 -13.28 -7.38 -4.76
CA THR A 261 -13.17 -8.69 -4.14
C THR A 261 -13.39 -9.80 -5.13
N GLN A 262 -12.61 -10.87 -4.99
CA GLN A 262 -12.75 -12.11 -5.72
C GLN A 262 -12.78 -13.28 -4.73
N LYS A 263 -13.78 -14.16 -4.85
CA LYS A 263 -13.89 -15.35 -3.99
C LYS A 263 -12.87 -16.40 -4.44
N MET A 264 -12.24 -17.05 -3.47
CA MET A 264 -11.43 -18.26 -3.64
C MET A 264 -12.26 -19.46 -3.18
N HIS A 265 -12.30 -20.51 -4.00
CA HIS A 265 -13.00 -21.76 -3.73
C HIS A 265 -12.07 -22.85 -3.18
#